data_AF-A0A7C9BEN3-F1
#
_entry.id   AF-A0A7C9BEN3-F1
#
_cell.length_a   1.000
_cell.length_b   1.000
_cell.length_c   1.000
_cell.angle_alpha   90.00
_cell.angle_beta   90.00
_cell.angle_gamma   90.00
#
_symmetry.space_group_name_H-M   'P 1'
#
loop_
_entity.id
_entity.type
_entity.pdbx_description
1 polymer ?
#
loop_
_entity_poly.entity_id
_entity_poly.type
_entity_poly.pdbx_seq_one_letter_code
_entity_poly.pdbx_strand_id
1 'polypeptide(L)' 'MTFEPAKRLLAFVLPSSFQKGDVTFFSATQASDFRVPIKPNGQARQLVPTDQLAKGRWLARLQWSDGRVYYSDEQEILVS' A
#
# COMPACT_ATOMS: atom_id res chain seq x y z
N MET A 1 -3.05 -8.15 -0.46
CA MET A 1 -2.01 -7.56 0.41
C MET A 1 -1.89 -8.28 1.76
N THR A 2 -0.88 -7.99 2.58
CA THR A 2 -0.74 -8.52 3.95
C THR A 2 -0.18 -7.45 4.89
N PHE A 3 -0.93 -7.11 5.94
CA PHE A 3 -0.48 -6.20 6.99
C PHE A 3 0.20 -6.96 8.14
N GLU A 4 1.36 -6.48 8.57
CA GLU A 4 2.16 -7.01 9.68
C GLU A 4 2.20 -5.99 10.84
N PRO A 5 1.22 -5.98 11.76
CA PRO A 5 1.09 -4.94 12.80
C PRO A 5 2.34 -4.79 13.67
N ALA A 6 2.93 -5.90 14.09
CA ALA A 6 4.12 -5.92 14.95
C ALA A 6 5.35 -5.27 14.29
N LYS A 7 5.42 -5.29 12.96
CA LYS A 7 6.51 -4.67 12.19
C LYS A 7 6.15 -3.30 11.62
N ARG A 8 4.86 -2.90 11.70
CA ARG A 8 4.32 -1.70 11.06
C ARG A 8 4.62 -1.66 9.57
N LEU A 9 4.34 -2.79 8.90
CA LEU A 9 4.57 -2.96 7.47
C LEU A 9 3.30 -3.43 6.77
N LEU A 10 3.05 -2.88 5.59
CA LEU A 10 2.15 -3.48 4.60
C LEU A 10 3.01 -4.13 3.51
N ALA A 11 2.84 -5.43 3.32
CA ALA A 11 3.54 -6.21 2.32
C ALA A 11 2.60 -6.63 1.18
N PHE A 12 3.12 -6.63 -0.04
CA PHE A 12 2.40 -7.12 -1.21
C PHE A 12 3.37 -7.54 -2.30
N VAL A 13 2.87 -8.26 -3.30
CA VAL A 13 3.67 -8.73 -4.44
C VAL A 13 3.14 -8.07 -5.69
N LEU A 14 4.03 -7.45 -6.46
CA LEU A 14 3.74 -6.94 -7.80
C LEU A 14 4.44 -7.81 -8.86
N PRO A 15 3.83 -8.00 -10.04
CA PRO A 15 4.47 -8.70 -11.13
C PRO A 15 5.70 -7.93 -11.62
N SER A 16 6.75 -8.61 -12.07
CA SER A 16 7.99 -7.97 -12.54
C SER A 16 7.78 -7.00 -13.72
N SER A 17 6.64 -7.07 -14.41
CA SER A 17 6.25 -6.19 -15.50
C SER A 17 5.63 -4.86 -15.06
N PHE A 18 5.37 -4.65 -13.76
CA PHE A 18 4.77 -3.41 -13.30
C PHE A 18 5.71 -2.22 -13.59
N GLN A 19 5.14 -1.11 -14.05
CA GLN A 19 5.90 0.10 -14.39
C GLN A 19 5.69 1.19 -13.35
N LYS A 20 4.48 1.28 -12.79
CA LYS A 20 4.12 2.26 -11.76
C LYS A 20 3.07 1.69 -10.82
N GLY A 21 3.10 2.12 -9.58
CA GLY A 21 2.02 1.90 -8.64
C GLY A 21 2.08 2.86 -7.48
N ASP A 22 1.05 2.82 -6.66
CA ASP A 22 0.98 3.54 -5.40
C ASP A 22 0.08 2.81 -4.41
N VAL A 23 0.38 2.99 -3.14
CA VAL A 23 -0.52 2.62 -2.04
C VAL A 23 -1.06 3.90 -1.45
N THR A 24 -2.38 4.02 -1.40
CA THR A 24 -3.06 5.11 -0.70
C THR A 24 -3.77 4.57 0.53
N PHE A 25 -3.51 5.16 1.69
CA PHE A 25 -4.17 4.87 2.94
C PHE A 25 -5.24 5.92 3.20
N PHE A 26 -6.50 5.51 3.21
CA PHE A 26 -7.65 6.34 3.49
C PHE A 26 -8.10 6.13 4.94
N SER A 27 -8.47 7.20 5.62
CA SER A 27 -9.13 7.11 6.94
C SER A 27 -10.33 8.02 7.01
N ALA A 28 -11.43 7.51 7.53
CA ALA A 28 -12.64 8.32 7.76
C ALA A 28 -12.48 9.30 8.94
N THR A 29 -11.48 9.11 9.80
CA THR A 29 -11.28 9.92 11.01
C THR A 29 -10.06 10.83 10.94
N GLN A 30 -9.16 10.62 9.97
CA GLN A 30 -8.00 11.48 9.78
C GLN A 30 -8.28 12.52 8.70
N ALA A 31 -7.64 13.69 8.83
CA ALA A 31 -7.86 14.81 7.92
C ALA A 31 -7.19 14.63 6.55
N SER A 32 -6.33 13.63 6.37
CA SER A 32 -5.54 13.45 5.15
C SER A 32 -5.26 11.99 4.84
N ASP A 33 -5.34 11.67 3.56
CA ASP A 33 -4.91 10.38 3.02
C ASP A 33 -3.39 10.36 2.87
N PHE A 34 -2.78 9.20 3.10
CA PHE A 34 -1.34 9.02 2.92
C PHE A 34 -1.07 8.21 1.66
N ARG A 35 -0.34 8.79 0.70
CA ARG A 35 0.00 8.13 -0.55
C ARG A 35 1.49 7.84 -0.64
N VAL A 36 1.82 6.58 -0.92
CA VAL A 36 3.20 6.09 -1.08
C VAL A 36 3.40 5.59 -2.50
N PRO A 37 4.22 6.26 -3.34
CA PRO A 37 4.51 5.78 -4.68
C PRO A 37 5.42 4.54 -4.64
N ILE A 38 5.08 3.54 -5.43
CA ILE A 38 5.84 2.29 -5.57
C ILE A 38 6.58 2.33 -6.90
N LYS A 39 7.91 2.37 -6.82
CA LYS A 39 8.79 2.33 -7.99
C LYS A 39 9.30 0.90 -8.20
N PRO A 40 9.42 0.43 -9.47
CA PRO A 40 10.11 -0.81 -9.77
C PRO A 40 11.53 -0.79 -9.19
N ASN A 41 11.82 -1.77 -8.35
CA ASN A 41 13.12 -1.93 -7.67
C ASN A 41 13.73 -3.31 -7.93
N GLY A 42 13.20 -4.06 -8.90
CA GLY A 42 13.63 -5.43 -9.22
C GLY A 42 13.15 -6.50 -8.24
N GLN A 43 12.45 -6.13 -7.16
CA GLN A 43 11.87 -7.08 -6.21
C GLN A 43 10.38 -7.27 -6.49
N ALA A 44 9.92 -8.53 -6.47
CA ALA A 44 8.49 -8.80 -6.59
C ALA A 44 7.75 -8.36 -5.31
N ARG A 45 8.34 -8.65 -4.14
CA ARG A 45 7.79 -8.27 -2.84
C ARG A 45 8.11 -6.79 -2.54
N GLN A 46 7.07 -6.02 -2.29
CA GLN A 46 7.14 -4.62 -1.89
C GLN A 46 6.76 -4.50 -0.42
N LEU A 47 7.43 -3.56 0.26
CA LEU A 47 7.21 -3.27 1.68
C LEU A 47 6.95 -1.77 1.82
N VAL A 48 5.82 -1.43 2.44
CA VAL A 48 5.44 -0.06 2.73
C VAL A 48 5.37 0.12 4.25
N PRO A 49 6.21 0.99 4.83
CA PRO A 49 6.11 1.37 6.23
C PRO A 49 4.77 2.04 6.55
N THR A 50 4.18 1.69 7.69
CA THR A 50 2.92 2.28 8.20
C THR A 50 3.14 3.06 9.50
N ASP A 51 4.39 3.40 9.81
CA ASP A 51 4.81 4.14 11.00
C ASP A 51 4.33 5.60 11.01
N GLN A 52 4.09 6.17 9.84
CA GLN A 52 3.53 7.52 9.69
C GLN A 52 2.00 7.56 9.89
N LEU A 53 1.33 6.41 9.88
CA LEU A 53 -0.13 6.35 10.06
C LEU A 53 -0.47 6.53 11.54
N ALA A 54 -1.41 7.43 11.81
CA ALA A 54 -2.03 7.51 13.13
C ALA A 54 -2.74 6.19 13.49
N LYS A 55 -2.87 5.93 14.79
CA LYS A 55 -3.61 4.75 15.28
C LYS A 55 -5.07 4.82 14.83
N GLY A 56 -5.61 3.70 14.39
CA GLY A 56 -6.99 3.60 13.92
C GLY A 56 -7.17 2.66 12.74
N ARG A 57 -8.39 2.66 12.19
CA ARG A 57 -8.73 1.91 10.98
C ARG A 57 -8.37 2.70 9.74
N TRP A 58 -7.80 2.01 8.79
CA TRP A 58 -7.39 2.54 7.49
C TRP A 58 -7.82 1.58 6.38
N LEU A 59 -8.24 2.13 5.25
CA LEU A 59 -8.35 1.38 4.00
C LEU A 59 -7.07 1.59 3.21
N ALA A 60 -6.25 0.55 3.07
CA ALA A 60 -5.11 0.53 2.17
C ALA A 60 -5.60 0.13 0.77
N ARG A 61 -5.43 1.02 -0.21
CA ARG A 61 -5.68 0.75 -1.62
C ARG A 61 -4.36 0.72 -2.37
N LEU A 62 -4.03 -0.43 -2.94
CA LEU A 62 -2.91 -0.59 -3.84
C LEU A 62 -3.42 -0.45 -5.28
N GLN A 63 -2.81 0.44 -6.06
CA GLN A 63 -3.05 0.56 -7.49
C GLN A 63 -1.74 0.39 -8.25
N TRP A 64 -1.74 -0.37 -9.35
CA TRP A 64 -0.55 -0.52 -10.19
C TRP A 64 -0.91 -0.73 -11.65
N SER A 65 0.07 -0.51 -12.52
CA SER A 65 -0.06 -0.72 -13.96
C SER A 65 1.21 -1.31 -14.56
N ASP A 66 1.03 -2.19 -15.53
CA ASP A 66 2.08 -2.71 -16.41
C ASP A 66 2.29 -1.87 -17.68
N GLY A 67 1.61 -0.70 -17.76
CA GLY A 67 1.59 0.19 -18.91
C GLY A 67 0.43 -0.06 -19.88
N ARG A 68 -0.30 -1.17 -19.73
CA ARG A 68 -1.46 -1.52 -20.57
C ARG A 68 -2.75 -1.51 -19.77
N VAL A 69 -2.71 -2.15 -18.60
CA VAL A 69 -3.87 -2.33 -17.73
C VAL A 69 -3.58 -1.69 -16.38
N TYR A 70 -4.65 -1.25 -15.71
CA TYR A 70 -4.60 -0.82 -14.32
C TYR A 70 -5.27 -1.87 -13.45
N TYR A 71 -4.63 -2.16 -12.33
CA TYR A 71 -5.07 -3.13 -11.34
C TYR A 71 -5.25 -2.41 -10.00
N SER A 72 -6.14 -2.94 -9.17
CA SER A 72 -6.39 -2.43 -7.82
C SER A 72 -6.62 -3.59 -6.87
N ASP A 73 -6.09 -3.47 -5.65
CA ASP A 73 -6.37 -4.34 -4.51
C ASP A 73 -6.65 -3.46 -3.29
N GLU A 74 -7.54 -3.90 -2.40
CA GLU A 74 -7.93 -3.15 -1.20
C GLU A 74 -7.88 -4.02 0.04
N GLN A 75 -7.47 -3.44 1.17
CA GLN A 75 -7.43 -4.12 2.45
C GLN A 75 -7.67 -3.13 3.59
N GLU A 76 -8.61 -3.47 4.48
CA GLU A 76 -8.72 -2.76 5.75
C GLU A 76 -7.60 -3.21 6.70
N ILE A 77 -6.94 -2.25 7.36
CA ILE A 77 -5.89 -2.48 8.35
C ILE A 77 -6.20 -1.71 9.63
N LEU A 78 -5.79 -2.27 10.77
CA LEU A 78 -5.92 -1.63 12.08
C LEU A 78 -4.52 -1.31 12.64
N VAL A 79 -4.16 -0.04 12.65
CA VAL A 79 -2.91 0.45 13.24
C VAL A 79 -3.13 0.68 14.74
N SER A 80 -2.29 0.08 15.59
CA SER A 80 -2.42 0.08 17.06
C SER A 80 -1.21 0.64 17.81
#